data_AF-A0A7S2F5D5-F1
#
_entry.id   AF-A0A7S2F5D5-F1
#
_cell.length_a   1.000
_cell.length_b   1.000
_cell.length_c   1.000
_cell.angle_alpha   90.00
_cell.angle_beta   90.00
_cell.angle_gamma   90.00
#
_symmetry.space_group_name_H-M   'P 1'
#
loop_
_entity.id
_entity.type
_entity.pdbx_description
1 polymer ?
#
loop_
_entity_poly.entity_id
_entity_poly.type
_entity_poly.pdbx_seq_one_letter_code
_entity_poly.pdbx_strand_id
1 'polypeptide(L)'
;MIDVPMYFVYRPEKGGYVDALGMSFRDFMEGKLPCLPGERPTKQDWEDHLSVAFPEVRLKKFLEMRGADTGNWQSLCALPALWVGLLYDEEAQKQALDYISDWTEEERHYLREECPRLALDTPFRDGTVRDVARDVLTIASRGLKNRRYKEVHFLDRLKNIVESGETGADRLLREYEERGDGNLDFIYQKYLF
;
A
#
# COMPACT_ATOMS: atom_id res chain seq x y z
N MET A 1 8.52 6.38 13.90
CA MET A 1 9.70 6.41 13.02
C MET A 1 11.00 6.44 13.79
N ILE A 2 11.19 7.39 14.72
CA ILE A 2 12.39 7.46 15.56
C ILE A 2 12.59 6.24 16.47
N ASP A 3 11.50 5.62 16.92
CA ASP A 3 11.52 4.43 17.78
C ASP A 3 11.38 3.12 16.97
N VAL A 4 11.36 3.20 15.62
CA VAL A 4 11.49 2.00 14.78
C VAL A 4 12.95 1.54 14.88
N PRO A 5 13.21 0.24 15.12
CA PRO A 5 14.57 -0.27 15.16
C PRO A 5 15.31 -0.04 13.83
N MET A 6 16.60 0.31 13.92
CA MET A 6 17.47 0.49 12.77
C MET A 6 17.87 -0.85 12.16
N TYR A 7 18.30 -0.83 10.90
CA TYR A 7 18.91 -1.97 10.20
C TYR A 7 20.41 -1.76 10.01
N PHE A 8 20.80 -0.58 9.52
CA PHE A 8 22.18 -0.27 9.18
C PHE A 8 22.47 1.22 9.32
N VAL A 9 23.76 1.55 9.26
CA VAL A 9 24.26 2.88 8.95
C VAL A 9 25.28 2.78 7.83
N TYR A 10 25.18 3.60 6.78
CA TYR A 10 26.12 3.53 5.66
C TYR A 10 27.33 4.44 5.89
N ARG A 11 28.53 3.86 5.93
CA ARG A 11 29.82 4.51 6.18
C ARG A 11 30.86 3.97 5.22
N PRO A 12 31.10 4.61 4.06
CA PRO A 12 32.10 4.18 3.08
C PRO A 12 33.48 3.95 3.67
N GLU A 13 33.91 4.82 4.59
CA GLU A 13 35.20 4.74 5.27
C GLU A 13 35.32 3.54 6.22
N LYS A 14 34.20 2.91 6.58
CA LYS A 14 34.14 1.67 7.38
C LYS A 14 33.78 0.44 6.54
N GLY A 15 33.90 0.53 5.21
CA GLY A 15 33.61 -0.58 4.29
C GLY A 15 32.14 -0.68 3.85
N GLY A 16 31.34 0.35 4.07
CA GLY A 16 29.95 0.43 3.59
C GLY A 16 28.93 0.26 4.71
N TYR A 17 28.10 -0.78 4.64
CA TYR A 17 27.00 -0.99 5.59
C TYR A 17 27.51 -1.47 6.95
N VAL A 18 27.30 -0.64 7.98
CA VAL A 18 27.53 -0.99 9.38
C VAL A 18 26.23 -1.56 9.95
N ASP A 19 26.30 -2.75 10.55
CA ASP A 19 25.16 -3.39 11.20
C ASP A 19 24.67 -2.57 12.40
N ALA A 20 23.40 -2.17 12.36
CA ALA A 20 22.71 -1.47 13.43
C ALA A 20 21.38 -2.16 13.78
N LEU A 21 21.25 -3.45 13.45
CA LEU A 21 20.02 -4.21 13.60
C LEU A 21 19.53 -4.17 15.06
N GLY A 22 18.28 -3.73 15.25
CA GLY A 22 17.67 -3.65 16.57
C GLY A 22 18.07 -2.42 17.39
N MET A 23 19.00 -1.60 16.90
CA MET A 23 19.46 -0.39 17.59
C MET A 23 18.50 0.79 17.38
N SER A 24 18.64 1.81 18.23
CA SER A 24 17.71 2.94 18.28
C SER A 24 18.24 4.16 17.50
N PHE A 25 17.44 4.69 16.57
CA PHE A 25 17.77 5.96 15.91
C PHE A 25 17.78 7.12 16.91
N ARG A 26 16.99 7.02 18.00
CA ARG A 26 17.03 7.99 19.11
C ARG A 26 18.40 8.02 19.78
N ASP A 27 18.98 6.86 20.06
CA ASP A 27 20.32 6.78 20.64
C ASP A 27 21.36 7.32 19.67
N PHE A 28 21.17 7.11 18.36
CA PHE A 28 22.04 7.68 17.35
C PHE A 28 22.04 9.21 17.39
N MET A 29 20.87 9.85 17.46
CA MET A 29 20.78 11.32 17.59
C MET A 29 21.53 11.85 18.83
N GLU A 30 21.58 11.06 19.90
CA GLU A 30 22.28 11.41 21.14
C GLU A 30 23.78 11.09 21.11
N GLY A 31 24.30 10.47 20.05
CA GLY A 31 25.70 10.01 19.99
C GLY A 31 25.97 8.71 20.76
N LYS A 32 24.91 7.96 21.06
CA LYS A 32 24.94 6.76 21.92
C LYS A 32 24.72 5.47 21.12
N LEU A 33 24.80 5.50 19.79
CA LEU A 33 24.63 4.31 18.96
C LEU A 33 25.79 3.33 19.21
N PRO A 34 25.55 2.09 19.68
CA PRO A 34 26.63 1.17 20.06
C PRO A 34 27.61 0.82 18.94
N CYS A 35 27.13 0.66 17.70
CA CYS A 35 28.01 0.37 16.56
C CYS A 35 28.80 1.58 16.05
N LEU A 36 28.41 2.81 16.44
CA LEU A 36 29.07 4.06 16.09
C LEU A 36 29.17 5.00 17.32
N PRO A 37 29.97 4.65 18.34
CA PRO A 37 30.02 5.42 19.58
C PRO A 37 30.47 6.87 19.35
N GLY A 38 29.69 7.83 19.86
CA GLY A 38 29.97 9.27 19.75
C GLY A 38 29.58 9.91 18.41
N GLU A 39 29.22 9.13 17.39
CA GLU A 39 28.75 9.68 16.11
C GLU A 39 27.28 10.09 16.18
N ARG A 40 26.93 11.17 15.49
CA ARG A 40 25.55 11.63 15.33
C ARG A 40 25.07 11.45 13.88
N PRO A 41 23.77 11.22 13.65
CA PRO A 41 23.22 10.98 12.32
C PRO A 41 23.30 12.24 11.47
N THR A 42 23.50 12.01 10.18
CA THR A 42 23.32 12.97 9.10
C THR A 42 21.86 12.95 8.62
N LYS A 43 21.52 13.89 7.71
CA LYS A 43 20.22 13.83 7.00
C LYS A 43 20.09 12.56 6.16
N GLN A 44 21.18 12.08 5.57
CA GLN A 44 21.17 10.84 4.78
C GLN A 44 20.84 9.64 5.66
N ASP A 45 21.43 9.57 6.87
CA ASP A 45 21.13 8.48 7.82
C ASP A 45 19.64 8.44 8.19
N TRP A 46 19.00 9.60 8.30
CA TRP A 46 17.55 9.68 8.51
C TRP A 46 16.76 9.22 7.28
N GLU A 47 17.15 9.63 6.08
CA GLU A 47 16.49 9.20 4.83
C GLU A 47 16.62 7.68 4.61
N ASP A 48 17.76 7.10 4.97
CA ASP A 48 18.01 5.66 4.93
C ASP A 48 17.17 4.94 5.99
N HIS A 49 17.13 5.45 7.22
CA HIS A 49 16.29 4.91 8.31
C HIS A 49 14.79 4.91 7.96
N LEU A 50 14.28 5.99 7.35
CA LEU A 50 12.90 6.02 6.87
C LEU A 50 12.61 4.98 5.79
N SER A 51 13.63 4.54 5.04
CA SER A 51 13.48 3.59 3.94
C SER A 51 13.36 2.13 4.38
N VAL A 52 13.70 1.83 5.65
CA VAL A 52 13.60 0.48 6.24
C VAL A 52 12.37 0.30 7.14
N ALA A 53 11.55 1.33 7.29
CA ALA A 53 10.22 1.19 7.86
C ALA A 53 9.22 0.76 6.77
N PHE A 54 8.33 -0.19 7.08
CA PHE A 54 7.36 -0.73 6.11
C PHE A 54 5.89 -0.70 6.59
N PRO A 55 5.35 0.47 6.97
CA PRO A 55 3.92 0.61 7.21
C PRO A 55 3.10 0.51 5.91
N GLU A 56 1.77 0.40 6.03
CA GLU A 56 0.82 0.41 4.88
C GLU A 56 0.89 1.71 4.06
N VAL A 57 1.12 2.84 4.74
CA VAL A 57 1.38 4.15 4.13
C VAL A 57 2.65 4.73 4.74
N ARG A 58 3.63 5.07 3.90
CA ARG A 58 4.95 5.55 4.36
C ARG A 58 5.17 7.01 4.01
N LEU A 59 5.60 7.78 5.02
CA LEU A 59 6.01 9.17 4.86
C LEU A 59 7.52 9.27 4.62
N LYS A 60 7.89 9.89 3.51
CA LYS A 60 9.23 10.44 3.20
C LYS A 60 9.08 11.92 2.85
N LYS A 61 9.79 12.41 1.83
CA LYS A 61 9.49 13.70 1.18
C LYS A 61 8.17 13.67 0.39
N PHE A 62 7.57 12.48 0.28
CA PHE A 62 6.30 12.16 -0.37
C PHE A 62 5.62 11.03 0.41
N LEU A 63 4.36 10.74 0.10
CA LEU A 63 3.63 9.60 0.66
C LEU A 63 3.70 8.42 -0.31
N GLU A 64 3.90 7.21 0.23
CA GLU A 64 3.89 5.96 -0.52
C GLU A 64 2.71 5.09 -0.06
N MET A 65 1.86 4.67 -1.00
CA MET A 65 0.76 3.74 -0.76
C MET A 65 1.25 2.32 -1.05
N ARG A 66 1.24 1.41 -0.06
CA ARG A 66 2.04 0.18 -0.12
C ARG A 66 1.23 -1.12 0.00
N GLY A 67 -0.09 -1.03 0.14
CA GLY A 67 -0.96 -2.18 0.42
C GLY A 67 -1.52 -2.90 -0.81
N ALA A 68 -0.93 -2.74 -2.00
CA ALA A 68 -1.45 -3.33 -3.23
C ALA A 68 -0.52 -4.40 -3.81
N ASP A 69 -1.08 -5.54 -4.16
CA ASP A 69 -0.41 -6.55 -4.95
C ASP A 69 -0.14 -6.05 -6.37
N THR A 70 0.95 -6.53 -6.95
CA THR A 70 1.18 -6.35 -8.39
C THR A 70 0.20 -7.21 -9.18
N GLY A 71 -0.27 -6.70 -10.31
CA GLY A 71 -1.14 -7.45 -11.22
C GLY A 71 -0.82 -7.10 -12.66
N ASN A 72 -1.72 -7.47 -13.58
CA ASN A 72 -1.60 -7.16 -15.01
C ASN A 72 -1.43 -5.64 -15.29
N TRP A 73 -1.09 -5.31 -16.54
CA TRP A 73 -0.84 -3.93 -16.98
C TRP A 73 -1.98 -2.97 -16.59
N GLN A 74 -3.23 -3.42 -16.74
CA GLN A 74 -4.39 -2.61 -16.38
C GLN A 74 -4.43 -2.30 -14.88
N SER A 75 -4.02 -3.24 -14.03
CA SER A 75 -3.95 -3.06 -12.57
C SER A 75 -2.81 -2.11 -12.18
N LEU A 76 -1.66 -2.20 -12.87
CA LEU A 76 -0.54 -1.27 -12.71
C LEU A 76 -0.93 0.17 -13.03
N CYS A 77 -1.74 0.40 -14.07
CA CYS A 77 -2.26 1.73 -14.38
C CYS A 77 -3.38 2.18 -13.44
N ALA A 78 -4.19 1.25 -12.94
CA ALA A 78 -5.33 1.58 -12.09
C ALA A 78 -4.93 2.02 -10.67
N LEU A 79 -3.89 1.41 -10.09
CA LEU A 79 -3.40 1.74 -8.75
C LEU A 79 -3.06 3.23 -8.57
N PRO A 80 -2.19 3.86 -9.39
CA PRO A 80 -1.92 5.28 -9.27
C PRO A 80 -3.14 6.13 -9.59
N ALA A 81 -4.00 5.72 -10.54
CA ALA A 81 -5.22 6.45 -10.86
C ALA A 81 -6.20 6.52 -9.67
N LEU A 82 -6.32 5.44 -8.89
CA LEU A 82 -7.13 5.41 -7.68
C LEU A 82 -6.65 6.46 -6.67
N TRP A 83 -5.36 6.44 -6.33
CA TRP A 83 -4.81 7.37 -5.33
C TRP A 83 -4.77 8.82 -5.82
N VAL A 84 -4.48 9.06 -7.10
CA VAL A 84 -4.57 10.40 -7.69
C VAL A 84 -6.01 10.91 -7.63
N GLY A 85 -6.99 10.06 -7.95
CA GLY A 85 -8.41 10.41 -7.88
C GLY A 85 -8.89 10.76 -6.47
N LEU A 86 -8.35 10.10 -5.44
CA LEU A 86 -8.73 10.36 -4.05
C LEU A 86 -7.99 11.56 -3.44
N LEU A 87 -6.72 11.77 -3.78
CA LEU A 87 -5.84 12.66 -3.01
C LEU A 87 -5.49 13.97 -3.73
N TYR A 88 -5.58 14.03 -5.06
CA TYR A 88 -5.08 15.17 -5.85
C TYR A 88 -6.21 16.07 -6.41
N ASP A 89 -7.38 15.99 -5.77
CA ASP A 89 -8.51 16.90 -5.91
C ASP A 89 -9.03 17.22 -4.50
N GLU A 90 -9.17 18.50 -4.17
CA GLU A 90 -9.49 18.95 -2.80
C GLU A 90 -10.88 18.47 -2.36
N GLU A 91 -11.85 18.47 -3.27
CA GLU A 91 -13.22 18.03 -2.97
C GLU A 91 -13.28 16.52 -2.76
N ALA A 92 -12.63 15.74 -3.62
CA ALA A 92 -12.53 14.29 -3.48
C ALA A 92 -11.78 13.90 -2.20
N GLN A 93 -10.70 14.60 -1.87
CA GLN A 93 -9.93 14.36 -0.65
C GLN A 93 -10.78 14.61 0.61
N LYS A 94 -11.53 15.72 0.63
CA LYS A 94 -12.45 16.01 1.73
C LYS A 94 -13.56 14.96 1.83
N GLN A 95 -14.17 14.56 0.71
CA GLN A 95 -15.19 13.50 0.69
C GLN A 95 -14.63 12.18 1.21
N ALA A 96 -13.40 11.81 0.84
CA ALA A 96 -12.75 10.60 1.34
C ALA A 96 -12.47 10.69 2.85
N LEU A 97 -12.03 11.85 3.35
CA LEU A 97 -11.81 12.07 4.78
C LEU A 97 -13.12 11.98 5.57
N ASP A 98 -14.18 12.64 5.09
CA ASP A 98 -15.50 12.61 5.71
C ASP A 98 -16.04 11.17 5.74
N TYR A 99 -15.83 10.39 4.66
CA TYR A 99 -16.27 9.00 4.55
C TYR A 99 -15.65 8.06 5.58
N ILE A 100 -14.39 8.29 5.97
CA ILE A 100 -13.66 7.48 6.96
C ILE A 100 -13.60 8.12 8.35
N SER A 101 -14.26 9.26 8.54
CA SER A 101 -14.05 10.14 9.71
C SER A 101 -14.48 9.50 11.03
N ASP A 102 -15.45 8.59 10.99
CA ASP A 102 -15.99 7.88 12.14
C ASP A 102 -15.43 6.45 12.28
N TRP A 103 -14.45 6.06 11.46
CA TRP A 103 -13.85 4.73 11.55
C TRP A 103 -12.95 4.66 12.78
N THR A 104 -13.17 3.64 13.59
CA THR A 104 -12.39 3.38 14.81
C THR A 104 -11.03 2.74 14.47
N GLU A 105 -10.13 2.70 15.44
CA GLU A 105 -8.84 2.02 15.27
C GLU A 105 -9.03 0.50 15.11
N GLU A 106 -9.94 -0.06 15.90
CA GLU A 106 -10.32 -1.46 15.89
C GLU A 106 -10.93 -1.86 14.55
N GLU A 107 -11.80 -1.03 13.97
CA GLU A 107 -12.37 -1.24 12.63
C GLU A 107 -11.28 -1.24 11.55
N ARG A 108 -10.35 -0.29 11.58
CA ARG A 108 -9.23 -0.25 10.62
C ARG A 108 -8.31 -1.46 10.77
N HIS A 109 -8.06 -1.90 12.00
CA HIS A 109 -7.24 -3.08 12.26
C HIS A 109 -7.92 -4.35 11.76
N TYR A 110 -9.21 -4.52 12.07
CA TYR A 110 -10.02 -5.63 11.57
C TYR A 110 -10.01 -5.70 10.05
N LEU A 111 -10.20 -4.58 9.35
CA LEU A 111 -10.12 -4.53 7.89
C LEU A 111 -8.74 -4.95 7.39
N ARG A 112 -7.66 -4.52 8.05
CA ARG A 112 -6.29 -4.89 7.70
C ARG A 112 -6.04 -6.40 7.85
N GLU A 113 -6.61 -7.02 8.88
CA GLU A 113 -6.42 -8.45 9.15
C GLU A 113 -7.29 -9.35 8.28
N GLU A 114 -8.54 -8.97 8.02
CA GLU A 114 -9.49 -9.85 7.34
C GLU A 114 -9.50 -9.69 5.82
N CYS A 115 -9.24 -8.49 5.27
CA CYS A 115 -9.19 -8.27 3.83
C CYS A 115 -8.22 -9.19 3.08
N PRO A 116 -7.02 -9.53 3.59
CA PRO A 116 -6.14 -10.49 2.93
C PRO A 116 -6.77 -11.88 2.72
N ARG A 117 -7.72 -12.27 3.58
CA ARG A 117 -8.36 -13.59 3.57
C ARG A 117 -9.71 -13.60 2.86
N LEU A 118 -10.53 -12.57 3.09
CA LEU A 118 -11.91 -12.48 2.61
C LEU A 118 -12.09 -11.51 1.45
N ALA A 119 -11.07 -10.72 1.12
CA ALA A 119 -11.08 -9.75 0.04
C ALA A 119 -12.32 -8.83 0.09
N LEU A 120 -13.05 -8.72 -1.03
CA LEU A 120 -14.24 -7.85 -1.14
C LEU A 120 -15.42 -8.35 -0.30
N ASP A 121 -15.46 -9.63 0.05
CA ASP A 121 -16.53 -10.23 0.85
C ASP A 121 -16.34 -10.02 2.36
N THR A 122 -15.26 -9.36 2.77
CA THR A 122 -15.00 -8.99 4.18
C THR A 122 -16.20 -8.20 4.73
N PRO A 123 -16.93 -8.71 5.76
CA PRO A 123 -18.04 -7.99 6.35
C PRO A 123 -17.56 -6.72 7.03
N PHE A 124 -18.24 -5.61 6.79
CA PHE A 124 -17.90 -4.32 7.42
C PHE A 124 -19.17 -3.49 7.64
N ARG A 125 -19.47 -3.18 8.90
CA ARG A 125 -20.70 -2.49 9.32
C ARG A 125 -21.95 -3.17 8.72
N ASP A 126 -22.79 -2.42 8.00
CA ASP A 126 -24.05 -2.91 7.42
C ASP A 126 -23.88 -3.60 6.05
N GLY A 127 -22.64 -3.82 5.60
CA GLY A 127 -22.35 -4.41 4.30
C GLY A 127 -21.00 -5.10 4.24
N THR A 128 -20.30 -4.92 3.13
CA THR A 128 -19.01 -5.56 2.85
C THR A 128 -17.98 -4.54 2.36
N VAL A 129 -16.71 -4.95 2.34
CA VAL A 129 -15.63 -4.14 1.72
C VAL A 129 -15.89 -3.87 0.24
N ARG A 130 -16.68 -4.71 -0.45
CA ARG A 130 -17.18 -4.42 -1.79
C ARG A 130 -18.00 -3.14 -1.87
N ASP A 131 -18.83 -2.86 -0.86
CA ASP A 131 -19.66 -1.66 -0.80
C ASP A 131 -18.79 -0.43 -0.55
N VAL A 132 -17.83 -0.54 0.37
CA VAL A 132 -16.77 0.45 0.59
C VAL A 132 -16.02 0.75 -0.70
N ALA A 133 -15.59 -0.28 -1.43
CA ALA A 133 -14.84 -0.12 -2.68
C ALA A 133 -15.66 0.61 -3.76
N ARG A 134 -16.98 0.40 -3.82
CA ARG A 134 -17.88 1.10 -4.74
C ARG A 134 -17.95 2.60 -4.44
N ASP A 135 -18.08 2.96 -3.17
CA ASP A 135 -18.10 4.37 -2.74
C ASP A 135 -16.75 5.05 -2.98
N VAL A 136 -15.65 4.38 -2.63
CA VAL A 136 -14.28 4.86 -2.85
C VAL A 136 -14.02 5.09 -4.35
N LEU A 137 -14.41 4.15 -5.22
CA LEU A 137 -14.28 4.33 -6.67
C LEU A 137 -15.15 5.47 -7.21
N THR A 138 -16.29 5.74 -6.58
CA THR A 138 -17.14 6.88 -6.92
C THR A 138 -16.44 8.20 -6.60
N ILE A 139 -15.83 8.32 -5.41
CA ILE A 139 -15.06 9.48 -4.99
C ILE A 139 -13.84 9.67 -5.91
N ALA A 140 -13.05 8.61 -6.12
CA ALA A 140 -11.86 8.67 -6.97
C ALA A 140 -12.20 9.07 -8.41
N SER A 141 -13.30 8.55 -8.96
CA SER A 141 -13.79 8.91 -10.29
C SER A 141 -14.13 10.39 -10.39
N ARG A 142 -14.69 11.01 -9.34
CA ARG A 142 -14.97 12.45 -9.30
C ARG A 142 -13.67 13.26 -9.31
N GLY A 143 -12.69 12.92 -8.47
CA GLY A 143 -11.41 13.63 -8.45
C GLY A 143 -10.67 13.56 -9.78
N LEU A 144 -10.65 12.40 -10.44
CA LEU A 144 -10.08 12.28 -11.80
C LEU A 144 -10.83 13.11 -12.85
N LYS A 145 -12.17 13.21 -12.75
CA LYS A 145 -12.97 14.08 -13.64
C LYS A 145 -12.63 15.55 -13.43
N ASN A 146 -12.52 15.99 -12.18
CA ASN A 146 -12.23 17.38 -11.81
C ASN A 146 -10.88 17.86 -12.35
N ARG A 147 -9.90 16.95 -12.46
CA ARG A 147 -8.58 17.20 -13.04
C ARG A 147 -8.56 17.38 -14.57
N ARG A 148 -9.61 16.96 -15.30
CA ARG A 148 -9.82 17.16 -16.75
C ARG A 148 -8.79 16.54 -17.70
N TYR A 149 -7.96 15.59 -17.24
CA TYR A 149 -7.00 14.88 -18.09
C TYR A 149 -7.55 13.63 -18.80
N LYS A 150 -8.85 13.35 -18.67
CA LYS A 150 -9.54 12.16 -19.24
C LYS A 150 -8.99 10.81 -18.71
N GLU A 151 -8.57 10.78 -17.45
CA GLU A 151 -7.89 9.64 -16.80
C GLU A 151 -8.85 8.61 -16.14
N VAL A 152 -10.16 8.89 -16.10
CA VAL A 152 -11.16 8.07 -15.38
C VAL A 152 -11.20 6.60 -15.83
N HIS A 153 -10.89 6.34 -17.11
CA HIS A 153 -10.91 5.01 -17.70
C HIS A 153 -9.85 4.07 -17.09
N PHE A 154 -8.79 4.62 -16.48
CA PHE A 154 -7.82 3.79 -15.74
C PHE A 154 -8.45 3.08 -14.54
N LEU A 155 -9.58 3.58 -14.02
CA LEU A 155 -10.32 2.91 -12.93
C LEU A 155 -11.22 1.77 -13.42
N ASP A 156 -11.40 1.56 -14.72
CA ASP A 156 -12.38 0.59 -15.24
C ASP A 156 -12.03 -0.85 -14.84
N ARG A 157 -10.74 -1.18 -14.69
CA ARG A 157 -10.31 -2.47 -14.14
C ARG A 157 -10.86 -2.68 -12.72
N LEU A 158 -10.76 -1.67 -11.85
CA LEU A 158 -11.22 -1.76 -10.47
C LEU A 158 -12.74 -1.79 -10.38
N LYS A 159 -13.44 -1.01 -11.22
CA LYS A 159 -14.90 -1.06 -11.33
C LYS A 159 -15.39 -2.44 -11.72
N ASN A 160 -14.77 -3.06 -12.73
CA ASN A 160 -15.12 -4.42 -13.14
C ASN A 160 -14.94 -5.43 -12.00
N ILE A 161 -13.87 -5.31 -11.20
CA ILE A 161 -13.63 -6.17 -10.02
C ILE A 161 -14.74 -5.97 -8.97
N VAL A 162 -15.12 -4.72 -8.68
CA VAL A 162 -16.20 -4.41 -7.73
C VAL A 162 -17.57 -4.83 -8.27
N GLU A 163 -17.81 -4.73 -9.57
CA GLU A 163 -19.06 -5.14 -10.22
C GLU A 163 -19.22 -6.66 -10.32
N SER A 164 -18.14 -7.41 -10.56
CA SER A 164 -18.17 -8.87 -10.52
C SER A 164 -18.14 -9.42 -9.10
N GLY A 165 -17.48 -8.71 -8.16
CA GLY A 165 -17.14 -9.25 -6.84
C GLY A 165 -15.96 -10.23 -6.90
N GLU A 166 -15.26 -10.31 -8.02
CA GLU A 166 -14.19 -11.28 -8.26
C GLU A 166 -12.85 -10.54 -8.35
N THR A 167 -11.95 -10.82 -7.41
CA THR A 167 -10.58 -10.32 -7.40
C THR A 167 -9.66 -11.08 -8.37
N GLY A 168 -8.41 -10.61 -8.50
CA GLY A 168 -7.38 -11.36 -9.22
C GLY A 168 -7.10 -12.73 -8.60
N ALA A 169 -7.12 -12.82 -7.26
CA ALA A 169 -6.92 -14.06 -6.54
C ALA A 169 -8.10 -15.03 -6.76
N ASP A 170 -9.34 -14.57 -6.67
CA ASP A 170 -10.53 -15.41 -6.89
C ASP A 170 -10.54 -16.02 -8.29
N ARG A 171 -10.14 -15.22 -9.30
CA ARG A 171 -10.01 -15.70 -10.67
C ARG A 171 -8.97 -16.80 -10.81
N LEU A 172 -7.78 -16.60 -10.24
CA LEU A 172 -6.71 -17.58 -10.29
C LEU A 172 -7.10 -18.86 -9.56
N LEU A 173 -7.77 -18.74 -8.41
CA LEU A 173 -8.26 -19.88 -7.64
C LEU A 173 -9.30 -20.67 -8.44
N ARG A 174 -10.29 -20.00 -9.03
CA ARG A 174 -11.28 -20.68 -9.88
C ARG A 174 -10.61 -21.38 -11.06
N GLU A 175 -9.70 -20.73 -11.77
CA GLU A 175 -8.97 -21.36 -12.89
C GLU A 175 -8.16 -22.57 -12.44
N TYR A 176 -7.53 -22.50 -11.26
CA TYR A 176 -6.80 -23.63 -10.68
C TYR A 176 -7.74 -24.80 -10.35
N GLU A 177 -8.88 -24.52 -9.70
CA GLU A 177 -9.88 -25.53 -9.34
C GLU A 177 -10.53 -26.18 -10.58
N GLU A 178 -10.87 -25.39 -11.60
CA GLU A 178 -11.45 -25.86 -12.86
C GLU A 178 -10.52 -26.82 -13.61
N ARG A 179 -9.20 -26.62 -13.49
CA ARG A 179 -8.21 -27.51 -14.10
C ARG A 179 -8.10 -28.84 -13.35
N GLY A 180 -8.12 -28.80 -12.02
CA GLY A 180 -8.09 -29.98 -11.15
C GLY A 180 -6.82 -30.85 -11.26
N ASP A 181 -5.82 -30.41 -12.03
CA ASP A 181 -4.57 -31.15 -12.29
C ASP A 181 -3.45 -30.80 -11.30
N GLY A 182 -3.69 -29.84 -10.41
CA GLY A 182 -2.70 -29.33 -9.45
C GLY A 182 -1.54 -28.57 -10.10
N ASN A 183 -1.60 -28.30 -11.41
CA ASN A 183 -0.51 -27.66 -12.15
C ASN A 183 -0.64 -26.14 -12.09
N LEU A 184 0.42 -25.46 -11.61
CA LEU A 184 0.49 -24.00 -11.52
C LEU A 184 1.15 -23.34 -12.75
N ASP A 185 1.68 -24.11 -13.70
CA ASP A 185 2.38 -23.60 -14.90
C ASP A 185 1.50 -22.66 -15.74
N PHE A 186 0.17 -22.82 -15.66
CA PHE A 186 -0.78 -21.96 -16.36
C PHE A 186 -0.67 -20.50 -15.95
N ILE A 187 -0.25 -20.22 -14.70
CA ILE A 187 -0.05 -18.87 -14.21
C ILE A 187 1.02 -18.20 -15.06
N TYR A 188 2.16 -18.87 -15.24
CA TYR A 188 3.26 -18.36 -16.06
C TYR A 188 2.87 -18.26 -17.54
N GLN A 189 2.12 -19.21 -18.07
CA GLN A 189 1.73 -19.19 -19.49
C GLN A 189 0.73 -18.09 -19.83
N LYS A 190 -0.17 -17.74 -18.91
CA LYS A 190 -1.24 -16.76 -19.14
C LYS A 190 -0.94 -15.36 -18.63
N TYR A 191 -0.12 -15.23 -17.58
CA TYR A 191 0.07 -13.98 -16.85
C TYR A 191 1.51 -13.45 -16.89
N LEU A 192 2.43 -14.07 -17.66
CA LEU A 192 3.72 -13.43 -17.96
C LEU A 192 3.50 -12.18 -18.83
N PHE A 193 4.31 -11.16 -18.55
CA PHE A 193 4.46 -9.96 -19.36
C PHE A 193 5.50 -10.13 -20.45
#